data_AF-A0A139R3I2-F1
#
_entry.id   AF-A0A139R3I2-F1
#
_cell.length_a   1.000
_cell.length_b   1.000
_cell.length_c   1.000
_cell.angle_alpha   90.00
_cell.angle_beta   90.00
_cell.angle_gamma   90.00
#
_symmetry.space_group_name_H-M   'P 1'
#
loop_
_entity.id
_entity.type
_entity.pdbx_description
1 polymer ?
#
loop_
_entity_poly.entity_id
_entity_poly.type
_entity_poly.pdbx_seq_one_letter_code
_entity_poly.pdbx_strand_id
1 'polypeptide(L)'
;MTIKDYLLRFWYRRKLCHVLSKPTVSIDVRIFFFEDDLTIGFMASKRWSDDCFVVRLSEIDYDTLQSYVVDNEFIVLNGVWQSPIVEFCYKHLKRRKWQVVDCFPLEVIED
;
A
#
# COMPACT_ATOMS: atom_id res chain seq x y z
N MET A 1 4.12 22.44 -1.81
CA MET A 1 4.81 21.15 -1.96
C MET A 1 6.27 21.45 -2.29
N THR A 2 7.19 21.02 -1.43
CA THR A 2 8.63 21.26 -1.60
C THR A 2 9.27 20.17 -2.48
N ILE A 3 10.47 20.42 -3.02
CA ILE A 3 11.25 19.39 -3.73
C ILE A 3 11.54 18.19 -2.81
N LYS A 4 11.73 18.44 -1.51
CA LYS A 4 11.94 17.39 -0.51
C LYS A 4 10.73 16.47 -0.42
N ASP A 5 9.52 17.03 -0.33
CA ASP A 5 8.26 16.25 -0.26
C ASP A 5 8.08 15.37 -1.51
N TYR A 6 8.42 15.92 -2.69
CA TYR A 6 8.33 15.18 -3.95
C TYR A 6 9.29 13.98 -3.98
N LEU A 7 10.56 14.19 -3.61
CA LEU A 7 11.55 13.11 -3.54
C LEU A 7 11.16 12.05 -2.51
N LEU A 8 10.64 12.47 -1.37
CA LEU A 8 10.18 11.56 -0.31
C LEU A 8 9.03 10.66 -0.80
N ARG A 9 8.00 11.24 -1.42
CA ARG A 9 6.89 10.48 -2.04
C ARG A 9 7.35 9.53 -3.14
N PHE A 10 8.36 9.94 -3.91
CA PHE A 10 8.98 9.07 -4.91
C PHE A 10 9.64 7.84 -4.26
N TRP A 11 10.36 8.02 -3.16
CA TRP A 11 10.95 6.93 -2.40
C TRP A 11 9.90 5.99 -1.81
N TYR A 12 8.86 6.52 -1.19
CA TYR A 12 7.76 5.72 -0.63
C TYR A 12 7.05 4.89 -1.69
N ARG A 13 6.78 5.48 -2.86
CA ARG A 13 6.25 4.73 -4.01
C ARG A 13 7.18 3.59 -4.41
N ARG A 14 8.49 3.83 -4.54
CA ARG A 14 9.44 2.77 -4.91
C ARG A 14 9.45 1.65 -3.88
N LYS A 15 9.38 1.99 -2.59
CA LYS A 15 9.32 1.04 -1.48
C LYS A 15 8.05 0.19 -1.55
N LEU A 16 6.88 0.81 -1.70
CA LEU A 16 5.60 0.09 -1.84
C LEU A 16 5.58 -0.79 -3.10
N CYS A 17 6.04 -0.27 -4.25
CA CYS A 17 6.17 -1.08 -5.47
C CYS A 17 7.06 -2.30 -5.25
N HIS A 18 8.16 -2.15 -4.51
CA HIS A 18 9.06 -3.26 -4.21
C HIS A 18 8.36 -4.33 -3.38
N VAL A 19 7.71 -3.92 -2.29
CA VAL A 19 6.90 -4.78 -1.40
C VAL A 19 5.89 -5.60 -2.19
N LEU A 20 5.13 -4.97 -3.09
CA LEU A 20 4.12 -5.66 -3.89
C LEU A 20 4.73 -6.53 -5.00
N SER A 21 5.85 -6.14 -5.60
CA SER A 21 6.43 -6.85 -6.77
C SER A 21 7.10 -8.18 -6.46
N LYS A 22 7.72 -8.29 -5.28
CA LYS A 22 8.52 -9.45 -4.86
C LYS A 22 8.35 -9.64 -3.36
N PRO A 23 7.15 -10.02 -2.91
CA PRO A 23 6.94 -10.29 -1.49
C PRO A 23 7.86 -11.45 -1.06
N THR A 24 8.48 -11.31 0.11
CA THR A 24 9.25 -12.38 0.74
C THR A 24 8.39 -13.02 1.81
N VAL A 25 8.74 -14.25 2.23
CA VAL A 25 8.02 -14.99 3.28
C VAL A 25 7.84 -14.24 4.61
N SER A 26 8.61 -13.17 4.81
CA SER A 26 8.60 -12.33 6.00
C SER A 26 7.76 -11.05 5.83
N ILE A 27 6.95 -10.96 4.78
CA ILE A 27 6.17 -9.77 4.44
C ILE A 27 4.71 -10.17 4.26
N ASP A 28 3.87 -9.53 5.08
CA ASP A 28 2.43 -9.52 4.93
C ASP A 28 1.98 -8.12 4.53
N VAL A 29 0.93 -8.03 3.74
CA VAL A 29 0.36 -6.74 3.34
C VAL A 29 -1.15 -6.77 3.51
N ARG A 30 -1.66 -5.85 4.33
CA ARG A 30 -3.09 -5.57 4.46
C ARG A 30 -3.46 -4.29 3.72
N ILE A 31 -4.68 -4.24 3.22
CA ILE A 31 -5.29 -3.04 2.65
C ILE A 31 -6.32 -2.45 3.62
N PHE A 32 -6.40 -1.13 3.69
CA PHE A 32 -7.40 -0.40 4.46
C PHE A 32 -8.05 0.65 3.57
N PHE A 33 -9.35 0.89 3.75
CA PHE A 33 -10.10 1.92 3.05
C PHE A 33 -10.42 3.07 3.99
N PHE A 34 -10.17 4.30 3.54
CA PHE A 34 -10.56 5.52 4.26
C PHE A 34 -11.71 6.17 3.49
N GLU A 35 -12.91 6.15 4.08
CA GLU A 35 -14.17 6.51 3.41
C GLU A 35 -14.22 7.97 2.91
N ASP A 36 -13.48 8.88 3.55
CA ASP A 36 -13.63 10.33 3.33
C ASP A 36 -12.73 10.93 2.23
N ASP A 37 -11.75 10.19 1.70
CA ASP A 37 -10.64 10.82 0.95
C ASP A 37 -10.18 10.09 -0.33
N LEU A 38 -10.93 9.09 -0.80
CA LEU A 38 -10.52 8.18 -1.89
C LEU A 38 -9.11 7.62 -1.65
N THR A 39 -8.80 7.39 -0.37
CA THR A 39 -7.50 6.95 0.09
C THR A 39 -7.58 5.54 0.60
N ILE A 40 -6.50 4.81 0.37
CA ILE A 40 -6.29 3.48 0.93
C ILE A 40 -4.97 3.44 1.69
N GLY A 41 -4.92 2.61 2.70
CA GLY A 41 -3.71 2.24 3.42
C GLY A 41 -3.18 0.91 2.93
N PHE A 42 -1.87 0.81 2.73
CA PHE A 42 -1.17 -0.47 2.67
C PHE A 42 -0.33 -0.61 3.93
N MET A 43 -0.68 -1.55 4.81
CA MET A 43 0.17 -1.91 5.93
C MET A 43 1.04 -3.08 5.52
N ALA A 44 2.32 -2.83 5.32
CA ALA A 44 3.31 -3.85 5.03
C ALA A 44 4.01 -4.25 6.33
N SER A 45 3.56 -5.35 6.93
CA SER A 45 4.15 -5.89 8.14
C SER A 45 5.36 -6.74 7.81
N LYS A 46 6.46 -6.49 8.51
CA LYS A 46 7.71 -7.23 8.39
C LYS A 46 8.15 -7.69 9.77
N ARG A 47 9.05 -8.67 9.81
CA ARG A 47 9.58 -9.26 11.05
C ARG A 47 9.97 -8.26 12.17
N TRP A 48 10.40 -7.04 11.82
CA TRP A 48 10.92 -6.05 12.79
C TRP A 48 10.34 -4.65 12.61
N SER A 49 9.38 -4.47 11.69
CA SER A 49 8.91 -3.13 11.34
C SER A 49 7.64 -3.20 10.52
N ASP A 50 6.72 -2.29 10.80
CA ASP A 50 5.53 -2.11 9.98
C ASP A 50 5.61 -0.77 9.25
N ASP A 51 5.38 -0.82 7.95
CA ASP A 51 5.31 0.37 7.10
C ASP A 51 3.87 0.59 6.67
N CYS A 52 3.27 1.71 7.06
CA CYS A 52 1.98 2.12 6.52
C CYS A 52 2.19 3.09 5.35
N PHE A 53 1.58 2.81 4.21
CA PHE A 53 1.60 3.68 3.03
C PHE A 53 0.18 4.18 2.74
N VAL A 54 0.01 5.51 2.71
CA VAL A 54 -1.27 6.12 2.35
C VAL A 54 -1.24 6.51 0.88
N VAL A 55 -2.22 6.03 0.13
CA VAL A 55 -2.29 6.22 -1.32
C VAL A 55 -3.65 6.81 -1.67
N ARG A 56 -3.67 7.89 -2.44
CA ARG A 56 -4.88 8.49 -3.02
C ARG A 56 -5.10 7.97 -4.44
N LEU A 57 -6.34 7.61 -4.71
CA LEU A 57 -6.80 6.99 -5.94
C LEU A 57 -7.77 7.91 -6.69
N SER A 58 -8.11 7.52 -7.92
CA SER A 58 -9.33 8.00 -8.57
C SER A 58 -10.54 7.26 -7.98
N GLU A 59 -11.71 7.87 -8.09
CA GLU A 59 -13.00 7.25 -7.71
C GLU A 59 -13.17 5.87 -8.35
N ILE A 60 -12.95 5.75 -9.66
CA ILE A 60 -13.04 4.48 -10.40
C ILE A 60 -12.11 3.40 -9.82
N ASP A 61 -10.86 3.74 -9.50
CA ASP A 61 -9.90 2.75 -8.99
C ASP A 61 -10.24 2.36 -7.54
N TYR A 62 -10.76 3.30 -6.74
CA TYR A 62 -11.23 3.08 -5.38
C TYR A 62 -12.44 2.14 -5.35
N ASP A 63 -13.49 2.45 -6.13
CA ASP A 63 -14.69 1.62 -6.25
C ASP A 63 -14.36 0.21 -6.78
N THR A 64 -13.45 0.15 -7.77
CA THR A 64 -12.94 -1.12 -8.27
C THR A 64 -12.34 -1.93 -7.13
N LEU A 65 -11.43 -1.36 -6.33
CA LEU A 65 -10.82 -2.07 -5.21
C LEU A 65 -11.84 -2.55 -4.18
N GLN A 66 -12.78 -1.69 -3.77
CA GLN A 66 -13.81 -2.05 -2.81
C GLN A 66 -14.70 -3.20 -3.29
N SER A 67 -14.88 -3.35 -4.61
CA SER A 67 -15.64 -4.48 -5.16
C SER A 67 -14.92 -5.84 -5.11
N TYR A 68 -13.59 -5.84 -4.95
CA TYR A 68 -12.76 -7.05 -4.98
C TYR A 68 -12.12 -7.41 -3.64
N VAL A 69 -12.01 -6.46 -2.72
CA VAL A 69 -11.27 -6.62 -1.46
C VAL A 69 -12.03 -5.94 -0.35
N VAL A 70 -12.19 -6.63 0.77
CA VAL A 70 -12.81 -6.04 1.96
C VAL A 70 -11.79 -5.25 2.77
N ASP A 71 -12.28 -4.36 3.62
CA ASP A 71 -11.41 -3.62 4.53
C ASP A 71 -10.62 -4.55 5.45
N ASN A 72 -9.35 -4.19 5.72
CA ASN A 72 -8.40 -4.95 6.55
C ASN A 72 -8.04 -6.35 6.01
N GLU A 73 -8.29 -6.63 4.73
CA GLU A 73 -7.95 -7.91 4.10
C GLU A 73 -6.45 -8.03 3.79
N PHE A 74 -5.90 -9.23 3.97
CA PHE A 74 -4.56 -9.55 3.50
C PHE A 74 -4.54 -9.73 1.98
N ILE A 75 -3.87 -8.83 1.29
CA ILE A 75 -3.60 -8.96 -0.15
C ILE A 75 -2.30 -9.73 -0.40
N VAL A 76 -1.39 -9.75 0.59
CA VAL A 76 -0.20 -10.61 0.63
C VAL A 76 -0.13 -11.25 2.01
N LEU A 77 0.06 -12.58 2.06
CA LEU A 77 0.21 -13.34 3.29
C LEU A 77 1.32 -14.38 3.16
N ASN A 78 2.24 -14.44 4.11
CA ASN A 78 3.45 -15.26 4.11
C ASN A 78 4.24 -15.15 2.80
N GLY A 79 4.31 -13.95 2.24
CA GLY A 79 4.98 -13.71 0.96
C GLY A 79 4.23 -14.16 -0.29
N VAL A 80 2.96 -14.57 -0.17
CA VAL A 80 2.14 -15.06 -1.29
C VAL A 80 1.05 -14.04 -1.61
N TRP A 81 0.88 -13.71 -2.89
CA TRP A 81 -0.24 -12.89 -3.36
C TRP A 81 -1.55 -13.66 -3.17
N GLN A 82 -2.51 -13.05 -2.48
CA GLN A 82 -3.79 -13.67 -2.19
C GLN A 82 -4.81 -13.47 -3.33
N SER A 83 -4.64 -12.44 -4.16
CA SER A 83 -5.53 -12.21 -5.29
C SER A 83 -4.86 -11.41 -6.42
N PRO A 84 -5.45 -11.39 -7.64
CA PRO A 84 -4.98 -10.56 -8.75
C PRO A 84 -4.97 -9.07 -8.46
N ILE A 85 -5.63 -8.62 -7.37
CA ILE A 85 -5.66 -7.22 -6.99
C ILE A 85 -4.27 -6.68 -6.66
N VAL A 86 -3.37 -7.54 -6.17
CA VAL A 86 -1.98 -7.14 -5.89
C VAL A 86 -1.29 -6.68 -7.17
N GLU A 87 -1.53 -7.41 -8.27
CA GLU A 87 -0.98 -7.05 -9.58
C GLU A 87 -1.59 -5.75 -10.10
N PHE A 88 -2.91 -5.56 -9.90
CA PHE A 88 -3.61 -4.33 -10.24
C PHE A 88 -3.02 -3.12 -9.50
N CYS A 89 -2.86 -3.22 -8.17
CA CYS A 89 -2.24 -2.20 -7.32
C CYS A 89 -0.82 -1.87 -7.80
N TYR A 90 0.01 -2.90 -7.98
CA TYR A 90 1.39 -2.75 -8.43
C TYR A 90 1.49 -2.04 -9.79
N LYS A 91 0.66 -2.43 -10.77
CA LYS A 91 0.62 -1.80 -12.10
C LYS A 91 0.25 -0.32 -12.03
N HIS A 92 -0.75 0.05 -11.22
CA HIS A 92 -1.20 1.44 -11.07
C HIS A 92 -0.16 2.31 -10.34
N LEU A 93 0.46 1.77 -9.30
CA LEU A 93 1.57 2.44 -8.59
C LEU A 93 2.78 2.65 -9.49
N LYS A 94 3.19 1.64 -10.27
CA LYS A 94 4.32 1.71 -11.20
C LYS A 94 4.11 2.71 -12.32
N ARG A 95 2.89 2.79 -12.87
CA ARG A 95 2.48 3.76 -13.90
C ARG A 95 2.25 5.18 -13.36
N ARG A 96 2.47 5.40 -12.06
CA ARG A 96 2.26 6.68 -11.38
C ARG A 96 0.81 7.20 -11.46
N LYS A 97 -0.16 6.31 -11.65
CA LYS A 97 -1.59 6.67 -11.66
C LYS A 97 -2.10 7.03 -10.27
N TRP A 98 -1.66 6.28 -9.26
CA TRP A 98 -2.02 6.55 -7.87
C TRP A 98 -1.03 7.48 -7.22
N GLN A 99 -1.48 8.36 -6.35
CA GLN A 99 -0.62 9.29 -5.64
C GLN A 99 -0.28 8.72 -4.26
N VAL A 100 1.00 8.41 -4.00
CA VAL A 100 1.44 8.13 -2.62
C VAL A 100 1.50 9.45 -1.87
N VAL A 101 0.69 9.55 -0.82
CA VAL A 101 0.49 10.77 -0.04
C VAL A 101 1.50 10.81 1.10
N ASP A 102 1.65 9.68 1.80
CA ASP A 102 2.47 9.57 3.01
C ASP A 102 3.00 8.14 3.24
N CYS A 103 4.00 8.02 4.10
CA CYS A 103 4.42 6.77 4.70
C CYS A 103 4.99 7.04 6.10
N PHE A 104 4.44 6.34 7.09
CA PHE A 104 4.94 6.38 8.46
C PHE A 104 5.27 4.97 8.94
N PRO A 105 6.41 4.80 9.64
CA PRO A 105 6.65 3.58 10.39
C PRO A 105 5.62 3.51 11.52
N LEU A 106 4.97 2.37 11.68
CA LEU A 106 4.25 2.08 12.91
C LEU A 106 5.26 1.43 13.85
N GLU A 107 5.63 2.15 14.91
CA GLU A 107 6.30 1.51 16.03
C GLU A 107 5.30 0.51 16.60
N VAL A 108 5.70 -0.76 16.66
CA VAL A 108 4.93 -1.78 17.38
C VAL A 108 4.93 -1.33 18.83
N ILE A 109 3.80 -0.80 19.30
CA ILE A 109 3.56 -0.62 20.72
C ILE A 109 3.41 -2.04 21.25
N GLU A 110 4.47 -2.60 21.83
CA GLU A 110 4.39 -3.83 22.61
C GLU A 110 3.56 -3.52 23.85
N ASP A 111 2.34 -4.08 23.92
CA ASP A 111 1.52 -4.11 25.14
C ASP A 111 2.12 -5.03 26.22
#